data_AF-A0A8J3WQ54-F1
#
_entry.id   AF-A0A8J3WQ54-F1
#
_cell.length_a   1.000
_cell.length_b   1.000
_cell.length_c   1.000
_cell.angle_alpha   90.00
_cell.angle_beta   90.00
_cell.angle_gamma   90.00
#
_symmetry.space_group_name_H-M   'P 1'
#
loop_
_entity.id
_entity.type
_entity.pdbx_description
1 polymer ?
#
loop_
_entity_poly.entity_id
_entity_poly.type
_entity_poly.pdbx_seq_one_letter_code
_entity_poly.pdbx_strand_id
1 'polypeptide(L)'
;MIFHPDDPGLRLLEPADLDRLPTGAVIDRHRPALRAIVDWAGSYLCAPHPDLGRRGAVCPYAQGSLTRGRFYLAVRPGRPRSAEQIVRSMQPYREWFTDLAPRTHDGALFTTILVLFPDLPPESRGLIDEAQRRLKDGYTRSGLMIGEFHDGPPDKGGLRNPAFRPLRSPVPLLAIRHMIASDEPFLSGDPRHHAAYLERFGGGAA
;
A
#
# COMPACT_ATOMS: atom_id res chain seq x y z
N MET A 1 0.01 0.14 -18.43
CA MET A 1 -0.04 1.43 -17.70
C MET A 1 -1.41 1.99 -17.96
N ILE A 2 -2.09 2.41 -16.90
CA ILE A 2 -3.40 3.04 -17.01
C ILE A 2 -3.31 4.48 -16.53
N PHE A 3 -4.00 5.37 -17.23
CA PHE A 3 -4.10 6.79 -16.90
C PHE A 3 -5.42 7.04 -16.17
N HIS A 4 -5.42 7.98 -15.24
CA HIS A 4 -6.67 8.38 -14.60
C HIS A 4 -7.56 9.07 -15.66
N PRO A 5 -8.86 8.75 -15.72
CA PRO A 5 -9.75 9.30 -16.75
C PRO A 5 -9.79 10.84 -16.74
N ASP A 6 -9.75 11.43 -15.55
CA ASP A 6 -9.94 12.88 -15.36
C ASP A 6 -8.65 13.64 -14.98
N ASP A 7 -7.52 12.95 -14.77
CA ASP A 7 -6.25 13.59 -14.39
C ASP A 7 -5.07 12.95 -15.14
N PRO A 8 -4.58 13.56 -16.24
CA PRO A 8 -3.48 13.00 -17.02
C PRO A 8 -2.14 12.96 -16.25
N GLY A 9 -2.04 13.67 -15.11
CA GLY A 9 -0.90 13.60 -14.20
C GLY A 9 -0.89 12.35 -13.32
N LEU A 10 -2.02 11.65 -13.20
CA LEU A 10 -2.16 10.42 -12.44
C LEU A 10 -2.12 9.20 -13.35
N ARG A 11 -1.27 8.25 -12.95
CA ARG A 11 -1.07 6.98 -13.65
C ARG A 11 -0.80 5.87 -12.67
N LEU A 12 -1.23 4.67 -13.02
CA LEU A 12 -0.87 3.43 -12.37
C LEU A 12 -0.07 2.56 -13.34
N LEU A 13 1.02 2.02 -12.82
CA LEU A 13 1.95 1.16 -13.53
C LEU A 13 1.82 -0.25 -13.00
N GLU A 14 1.78 -1.23 -13.89
CA GLU A 14 2.04 -2.62 -13.56
C GLU A 14 3.54 -2.91 -13.68
N PRO A 15 4.06 -3.97 -13.04
CA PRO A 15 5.45 -4.37 -13.21
C PRO A 15 5.88 -4.52 -14.68
N ALA A 16 4.98 -5.02 -15.54
CA ALA A 16 5.23 -5.21 -16.97
C ALA A 16 5.40 -3.89 -17.75
N ASP A 17 4.96 -2.76 -17.20
CA ASP A 17 5.14 -1.45 -17.82
C ASP A 17 6.53 -0.88 -17.64
N LEU A 18 7.28 -1.36 -16.63
CA LEU A 18 8.53 -0.75 -16.20
C LEU A 18 9.64 -0.81 -17.26
N ASP A 19 9.57 -1.71 -18.23
CA ASP A 19 10.49 -1.77 -19.37
C ASP A 19 10.06 -0.87 -20.53
N ARG A 20 8.78 -0.48 -20.56
CA ARG A 20 8.15 0.29 -21.64
C ARG A 20 7.95 1.76 -21.32
N LEU A 21 8.41 2.22 -20.14
CA LEU A 21 8.30 3.63 -19.76
C LEU A 21 9.04 4.51 -20.79
N PRO A 22 8.41 5.61 -21.27
CA PRO A 22 9.02 6.51 -22.24
C PRO A 22 10.28 7.18 -21.66
N THR A 23 11.40 7.07 -22.38
CA THR A 23 12.66 7.70 -21.99
C THR A 23 12.48 9.22 -21.85
N GLY A 24 12.99 9.80 -20.76
CA GLY A 24 12.94 11.24 -20.51
C GLY A 24 11.63 11.76 -19.91
N ALA A 25 10.62 10.92 -19.72
CA ALA A 25 9.44 11.29 -18.94
C ALA A 25 9.80 11.49 -17.45
N VAL A 26 9.07 12.35 -16.71
CA VAL A 26 9.31 12.55 -15.27
C VAL A 26 9.26 11.23 -14.48
N ILE A 27 8.48 10.25 -14.93
CA ILE A 27 8.39 8.94 -14.29
C ILE A 27 9.63 8.07 -14.53
N ASP A 28 10.32 8.27 -15.66
CA ASP A 28 11.50 7.49 -16.05
C ASP A 28 12.66 7.67 -15.07
N ARG A 29 12.83 8.89 -14.53
CA ARG A 29 13.83 9.17 -13.49
C ARG A 29 13.62 8.36 -12.20
N HIS A 30 12.41 7.83 -11.98
CA HIS A 30 12.05 7.02 -10.82
C HIS A 30 11.98 5.52 -11.15
N ARG A 31 12.38 5.10 -12.37
CA ARG A 31 12.45 3.69 -12.76
C ARG A 31 13.28 2.83 -11.78
N PRO A 32 14.42 3.29 -11.22
CA PRO A 32 15.15 2.51 -10.21
C PRO A 32 14.32 2.24 -8.95
N ALA A 33 13.59 3.25 -8.45
CA ALA A 33 12.74 3.09 -7.27
C ALA A 33 11.56 2.14 -7.52
N LEU A 34 10.96 2.23 -8.73
CA LEU A 34 9.90 1.32 -9.16
C LEU A 34 10.38 -0.13 -9.23
N ARG A 35 11.54 -0.39 -9.85
CA ARG A 35 12.14 -1.73 -9.90
C ARG A 35 12.47 -2.25 -8.50
N ALA A 36 13.07 -1.41 -7.65
CA ALA A 36 13.39 -1.78 -6.27
C ALA A 36 12.15 -2.26 -5.50
N ILE A 37 10.97 -1.66 -5.72
CA ILE A 37 9.72 -2.10 -5.09
C ILE A 37 9.20 -3.41 -5.70
N VAL A 38 9.30 -3.61 -7.01
CA VAL A 38 8.91 -4.88 -7.64
C VAL A 38 9.80 -6.03 -7.15
N ASP A 39 11.12 -5.81 -7.15
CA ASP A 39 12.11 -6.79 -6.70
C ASP A 39 11.93 -7.10 -5.20
N TRP A 40 11.70 -6.08 -4.37
CA TRP A 40 11.37 -6.24 -2.96
C TRP A 40 10.05 -6.99 -2.75
N ALA A 41 9.00 -6.70 -3.52
CA ALA A 41 7.74 -7.41 -3.41
C ALA A 41 7.92 -8.91 -3.74
N GLY A 42 8.67 -9.22 -4.79
CA GLY A 42 8.96 -10.61 -5.16
C GLY A 42 9.85 -11.34 -4.14
N SER A 43 10.93 -10.70 -3.70
CA SER A 43 11.96 -11.34 -2.86
C SER A 43 11.65 -11.34 -1.36
N TYR A 44 10.88 -10.37 -0.87
CA TYR A 44 10.56 -10.22 0.54
C TYR A 44 9.08 -10.51 0.82
N LEU A 45 8.15 -9.81 0.16
CA LEU A 45 6.73 -9.97 0.47
C LEU A 45 6.21 -11.37 0.10
N CYS A 46 6.68 -11.93 -1.02
CA CYS A 46 6.27 -13.26 -1.48
C CYS A 46 7.10 -14.41 -0.85
N ALA A 47 8.15 -14.10 -0.11
CA ALA A 47 9.03 -15.10 0.50
C ALA A 47 8.65 -15.38 1.96
N PRO A 48 8.93 -16.60 2.48
CA PRO A 48 8.89 -16.84 3.91
C PRO A 48 10.00 -16.07 4.64
N HIS A 49 9.79 -15.79 5.91
CA HIS A 49 10.79 -15.13 6.76
C HIS A 49 10.91 -15.85 8.10
N PRO A 50 12.12 -16.15 8.60
CA PRO A 50 12.31 -16.90 9.85
C PRO A 50 11.64 -16.20 11.04
N ASP A 51 11.74 -14.88 11.11
CA ASP A 51 11.18 -14.09 12.21
C ASP A 51 9.67 -13.80 12.09
N LEU A 52 8.99 -14.29 11.04
CA LEU A 52 7.56 -14.00 10.82
C LEU A 52 6.64 -14.60 11.91
N GLY A 53 7.12 -15.64 12.59
CA GLY A 53 6.34 -16.41 13.58
C GLY A 53 5.26 -17.31 12.96
N ARG A 54 5.27 -17.52 11.64
CA ARG A 54 4.44 -18.51 10.93
C ARG A 54 5.11 -19.00 9.66
N ARG A 55 4.64 -20.13 9.14
CA ARG A 55 5.02 -20.61 7.80
C ARG A 55 4.38 -19.75 6.70
N GLY A 56 5.02 -19.75 5.53
CA GLY A 56 4.53 -19.06 4.33
C GLY A 56 5.03 -17.63 4.21
N ALA A 57 4.54 -16.93 3.20
CA ALA A 57 5.01 -15.61 2.80
C ALA A 57 4.75 -14.51 3.84
N VAL A 58 5.62 -13.49 3.87
CA VAL A 58 5.43 -12.28 4.70
C VAL A 58 4.06 -11.65 4.42
N CYS A 59 3.71 -11.45 3.15
CA CYS A 59 2.38 -11.03 2.71
C CYS A 59 1.72 -12.15 1.87
N PRO A 60 0.63 -12.77 2.34
CA PRO A 60 -0.03 -13.86 1.60
C PRO A 60 -0.73 -13.40 0.31
N TYR A 61 -0.92 -12.09 0.10
CA TYR A 61 -1.63 -11.54 -1.06
C TYR A 61 -0.72 -10.98 -2.15
N ALA A 62 0.54 -10.65 -1.84
CA ALA A 62 1.45 -9.97 -2.77
C ALA A 62 1.69 -10.80 -4.04
N GLN A 63 1.97 -12.10 -3.89
CA GLN A 63 2.17 -12.99 -5.03
C GLN A 63 0.92 -13.08 -5.91
N GLY A 64 -0.26 -13.16 -5.28
CA GLY A 64 -1.53 -13.21 -6.00
C GLY A 64 -1.81 -11.93 -6.80
N SER A 65 -1.42 -10.78 -6.25
CA SER A 65 -1.51 -9.47 -6.90
C SER A 65 -0.58 -9.33 -8.10
N LEU A 66 0.70 -9.71 -7.92
CA LEU A 66 1.71 -9.67 -8.98
C LEU A 66 1.32 -10.56 -10.17
N THR A 67 0.97 -11.82 -9.88
CA THR A 67 0.62 -12.82 -10.92
C THR A 67 -0.65 -12.48 -11.71
N ARG A 68 -1.55 -11.67 -11.15
CA ARG A 68 -2.82 -11.27 -11.78
C ARG A 68 -2.77 -9.91 -12.47
N GLY A 69 -1.62 -9.23 -12.49
CA GLY A 69 -1.55 -7.86 -13.03
C GLY A 69 -2.38 -6.86 -12.21
N ARG A 70 -2.44 -7.06 -10.89
CA ARG A 70 -3.24 -6.23 -9.95
C ARG A 70 -2.38 -5.53 -8.90
N PHE A 71 -1.07 -5.55 -9.11
CA PHE A 71 -0.08 -4.87 -8.28
C PHE A 71 0.30 -3.54 -8.92
N TYR A 72 -0.45 -2.49 -8.59
CA TYR A 72 -0.27 -1.18 -9.21
C TYR A 72 0.72 -0.32 -8.42
N LEU A 73 1.57 0.39 -9.16
CA LEU A 73 2.55 1.33 -8.66
C LEU A 73 2.20 2.74 -9.13
N ALA A 74 2.32 3.71 -8.24
CA ALA A 74 2.26 5.13 -8.55
C ALA A 74 3.48 5.82 -7.94
N VAL A 75 3.91 6.92 -8.56
CA VAL A 75 4.99 7.75 -8.01
C VAL A 75 4.49 9.15 -7.78
N ARG A 76 4.70 9.66 -6.57
CA ARG A 76 4.58 11.08 -6.23
C ARG A 76 5.97 11.71 -6.23
N PRO A 77 6.37 12.36 -7.33
CA PRO A 77 7.64 13.05 -7.39
C PRO A 77 7.69 14.23 -6.40
N GLY A 78 8.88 14.60 -5.98
CA GLY A 78 9.14 15.74 -5.12
C GLY A 78 9.21 15.40 -3.63
N ARG A 79 9.61 16.40 -2.84
CA ARG A 79 9.86 16.26 -1.40
C ARG A 79 8.73 16.90 -0.61
N PRO A 80 7.68 16.17 -0.23
CA PRO A 80 6.62 16.73 0.59
C PRO A 80 7.24 17.22 1.91
N ARG A 81 6.83 18.40 2.35
CA ARG A 81 7.33 19.08 3.55
C ARG A 81 6.43 18.88 4.75
N SER A 82 5.27 18.26 4.56
CA SER A 82 4.33 17.94 5.63
C SER A 82 3.48 16.71 5.29
N ALA A 83 2.97 16.04 6.33
CA ALA A 83 2.04 14.94 6.17
C ALA A 83 0.76 15.36 5.43
N GLU A 84 0.35 16.63 5.58
CA GLU A 84 -0.81 17.19 4.88
C GLU A 84 -0.66 17.19 3.35
N GLN A 85 0.56 17.37 2.83
CA GLN A 85 0.81 17.24 1.39
C GLN A 85 0.70 15.78 0.93
N ILE A 86 1.15 14.84 1.75
CA ILE A 86 1.01 13.40 1.48
C ILE A 86 -0.47 13.00 1.50
N VAL A 87 -1.20 13.39 2.54
CA VAL A 87 -2.66 13.17 2.70
C VAL A 87 -3.42 13.63 1.45
N ARG A 88 -3.21 14.87 1.03
CA ARG A 88 -3.86 15.41 -0.18
C ARG A 88 -3.49 14.64 -1.44
N SER A 89 -2.23 14.22 -1.57
CA SER A 89 -1.80 13.43 -2.73
C SER A 89 -2.41 12.03 -2.79
N MET A 90 -2.88 11.49 -1.66
CA MET A 90 -3.48 10.16 -1.56
C MET A 90 -4.97 10.12 -1.92
N GLN A 91 -5.68 11.25 -1.85
CA GLN A 91 -7.12 11.31 -2.12
C GLN A 91 -7.50 10.72 -3.49
N PRO A 92 -6.94 11.15 -4.62
CA PRO A 92 -7.38 10.66 -5.92
C PRO A 92 -7.06 9.16 -6.13
N TYR A 93 -6.02 8.62 -5.48
CA TYR A 93 -5.75 7.18 -5.55
C TYR A 93 -6.76 6.34 -4.77
N ARG A 94 -7.35 6.88 -3.69
CA ARG A 94 -8.43 6.21 -2.96
C ARG A 94 -9.68 6.11 -3.82
N GLU A 95 -10.07 7.22 -4.44
CA GLU A 95 -11.23 7.31 -5.34
C GLU A 95 -11.01 6.38 -6.55
N TRP A 96 -9.83 6.44 -7.17
CA TRP A 96 -9.50 5.55 -8.27
C TRP A 96 -9.46 4.07 -7.86
N PHE A 97 -9.01 3.75 -6.64
CA PHE A 97 -9.02 2.37 -6.14
C PHE A 97 -10.44 1.79 -6.09
N THR A 98 -11.42 2.59 -5.65
CA THR A 98 -12.82 2.13 -5.57
C THR A 98 -13.41 1.80 -6.94
N ASP A 99 -13.02 2.53 -7.98
CA ASP A 99 -13.46 2.26 -9.35
C ASP A 99 -12.68 1.13 -10.01
N LEU A 100 -11.38 1.01 -9.71
CA LEU A 100 -10.50 -0.01 -10.27
C LEU A 100 -10.76 -1.40 -9.69
N ALA A 101 -11.18 -1.46 -8.43
CA ALA A 101 -11.42 -2.69 -7.69
C ALA A 101 -12.75 -2.62 -6.92
N PRO A 102 -13.91 -2.49 -7.58
CA PRO A 102 -15.18 -2.62 -6.90
C PRO A 102 -15.27 -4.02 -6.29
N ARG A 103 -15.90 -4.16 -5.12
CA ARG A 103 -15.87 -5.45 -4.38
C ARG A 103 -16.52 -6.62 -5.09
N THR A 104 -17.42 -6.33 -6.02
CA THR A 104 -18.07 -7.32 -6.88
C THR A 104 -17.14 -7.88 -7.96
N HIS A 105 -15.96 -7.31 -8.16
CA HIS A 105 -15.01 -7.75 -9.16
C HIS A 105 -14.15 -8.92 -8.63
N ASP A 106 -14.04 -10.00 -9.40
CA ASP A 106 -13.34 -11.24 -9.03
C ASP A 106 -11.87 -11.05 -8.61
N GLY A 107 -11.21 -10.01 -9.13
CA GLY A 107 -9.84 -9.64 -8.78
C GLY A 107 -9.68 -8.67 -7.61
N ALA A 108 -10.75 -8.17 -7.01
CA ALA A 108 -10.69 -7.05 -6.06
C ALA A 108 -9.81 -7.35 -4.82
N LEU A 109 -9.83 -8.59 -4.34
CA LEU A 109 -9.01 -9.05 -3.21
C LEU A 109 -7.50 -8.91 -3.48
N PHE A 110 -7.09 -9.06 -4.74
CA PHE A 110 -5.69 -9.01 -5.16
C PHE A 110 -5.27 -7.64 -5.72
N THR A 111 -6.18 -6.66 -5.75
CA THR A 111 -5.84 -5.31 -6.18
C THR A 111 -5.19 -4.52 -5.06
N THR A 112 -4.04 -3.93 -5.36
CA THR A 112 -3.34 -3.00 -4.48
C THR A 112 -2.79 -1.83 -5.29
N ILE A 113 -2.79 -0.63 -4.71
CA ILE A 113 -2.06 0.52 -5.24
C ILE A 113 -0.98 0.89 -4.22
N LEU A 114 0.28 0.85 -4.64
CA LEU A 114 1.42 1.35 -3.85
C LEU A 114 1.80 2.73 -4.40
N VAL A 115 1.62 3.77 -3.58
CA VAL A 115 1.98 5.14 -3.92
C VAL A 115 3.34 5.46 -3.31
N LEU A 116 4.37 5.56 -4.14
CA LEU A 116 5.77 5.74 -3.77
C LEU A 116 6.14 7.22 -3.63
N PHE A 117 6.97 7.53 -2.65
CA PHE A 117 7.57 8.84 -2.39
C PHE A 117 9.10 8.76 -2.48
N PRO A 118 9.67 8.53 -3.67
CA PRO A 118 11.09 8.18 -3.84
C PRO A 118 12.05 9.32 -3.50
N ASP A 119 11.59 10.58 -3.58
CA ASP A 119 12.43 11.74 -3.29
C ASP A 119 12.42 12.13 -1.80
N LEU A 120 11.57 11.50 -0.98
CA LEU A 120 11.51 11.76 0.45
C LEU A 120 12.85 11.35 1.08
N PRO A 121 13.49 12.20 1.89
CA PRO A 121 14.75 11.85 2.52
C PRO A 121 14.53 11.04 3.82
N PRO A 122 15.54 10.29 4.32
CA PRO A 122 15.40 9.43 5.50
C PRO A 122 14.90 10.14 6.77
N GLU A 123 15.37 11.37 7.03
CA GLU A 123 14.95 12.16 8.19
C GLU A 123 13.47 12.56 8.16
N SER A 124 12.80 12.44 7.00
CA SER A 124 11.39 12.78 6.81
C SER A 124 10.46 11.56 6.73
N ARG A 125 10.95 10.33 7.02
CA ARG A 125 10.10 9.12 6.97
C ARG A 125 8.86 9.22 7.86
N GLY A 126 8.97 9.86 9.02
CA GLY A 126 7.84 10.05 9.94
C GLY A 126 6.65 10.81 9.34
N LEU A 127 6.82 11.51 8.20
CA LEU A 127 5.70 12.08 7.46
C LEU A 127 4.77 11.01 6.87
N ILE A 128 5.29 9.83 6.52
CA ILE A 128 4.51 8.71 6.01
C ILE A 128 3.66 8.12 7.13
N ASP A 129 4.24 7.89 8.31
CA ASP A 129 3.53 7.42 9.50
C ASP A 129 2.40 8.37 9.90
N GLU A 130 2.71 9.66 9.96
CA GLU A 130 1.75 10.69 10.31
C GLU A 130 0.63 10.81 9.27
N ALA A 131 0.96 10.72 7.97
CA ALA A 131 -0.04 10.71 6.92
C ALA A 131 -0.94 9.46 7.00
N GLN A 132 -0.36 8.28 7.22
CA GLN A 132 -1.12 7.04 7.37
C GLN A 132 -2.09 7.13 8.54
N ARG A 133 -1.62 7.62 9.69
CA ARG A 133 -2.44 7.81 10.90
C ARG A 133 -3.64 8.74 10.62
N ARG A 134 -3.42 9.86 9.91
CA ARG A 134 -4.50 10.79 9.51
C ARG A 134 -5.49 10.17 8.52
N LEU A 135 -5.01 9.35 7.60
CA LEU A 135 -5.84 8.72 6.56
C LEU A 135 -6.63 7.52 7.08
N LYS A 136 -6.12 6.80 8.10
CA LYS A 136 -6.64 5.51 8.55
C LYS A 136 -8.13 5.53 8.87
N ASP A 137 -8.60 6.58 9.55
CA ASP A 137 -10.01 6.76 9.89
C ASP A 137 -10.92 6.78 8.64
N GLY A 138 -10.54 7.53 7.62
CA GLY A 138 -11.32 7.65 6.38
C GLY A 138 -11.29 6.38 5.53
N TYR A 139 -10.13 5.72 5.48
CA TYR A 139 -9.94 4.49 4.71
C TYR A 139 -10.70 3.31 5.33
N THR A 140 -10.60 3.13 6.65
CA THR A 140 -11.29 2.04 7.36
C THR A 140 -12.80 2.16 7.25
N ARG A 141 -13.38 3.36 7.40
CA ARG A 141 -14.81 3.63 7.14
C ARG A 141 -15.26 3.29 5.72
N SER A 142 -14.35 3.32 4.74
CA SER A 142 -14.64 2.92 3.35
C SER A 142 -14.39 1.44 3.09
N GLY A 143 -14.09 0.66 4.13
CA GLY A 143 -13.73 -0.75 3.98
C GLY A 143 -12.38 -0.97 3.31
N LEU A 144 -11.48 0.02 3.39
CA LEU A 144 -10.12 -0.05 2.87
C LEU A 144 -9.11 -0.12 4.00
N MET A 145 -7.94 -0.67 3.69
CA MET A 145 -6.75 -0.56 4.52
C MET A 145 -5.75 0.37 3.85
N ILE A 146 -5.03 1.13 4.67
CA ILE A 146 -3.87 1.90 4.25
C ILE A 146 -2.67 1.52 5.13
N GLY A 147 -1.60 1.03 4.49
CA GLY A 147 -0.37 0.61 5.16
C GLY A 147 0.79 1.53 4.82
N GLU A 148 1.57 1.89 5.83
CA GLU A 148 2.81 2.66 5.70
C GLU A 148 4.04 1.76 5.65
N PHE A 149 4.97 2.09 4.76
CA PHE A 149 6.22 1.33 4.57
C PHE A 149 7.38 2.28 4.30
N HIS A 150 8.55 2.00 4.88
CA HIS A 150 9.83 2.68 4.60
C HIS A 150 11.01 1.92 5.25
N ASP A 151 12.23 2.44 5.09
CA ASP A 151 13.52 1.82 5.47
C ASP A 151 13.86 1.90 6.97
N GLY A 152 13.42 2.95 7.65
CA GLY A 152 13.32 3.02 9.11
C GLY A 152 11.89 2.78 9.58
N PRO A 153 11.27 1.62 9.26
CA PRO A 153 9.82 1.40 9.31
C PRO A 153 9.22 1.78 10.67
N PRO A 154 7.91 2.07 10.72
CA PRO A 154 7.21 2.33 11.98
C PRO A 154 7.48 1.22 13.01
N ASP A 155 7.37 1.57 14.29
CA ASP A 155 7.54 0.62 15.39
C ASP A 155 6.30 -0.29 15.56
N LYS A 156 5.86 -0.90 14.46
CA LYS A 156 4.78 -1.88 14.41
C LYS A 156 5.39 -3.28 14.25
N GLY A 157 5.25 -4.08 15.30
CA GLY A 157 5.69 -5.46 15.33
C GLY A 157 4.84 -6.39 14.46
N GLY A 158 5.38 -7.56 14.12
CA GLY A 158 4.61 -8.63 13.52
C GLY A 158 3.60 -9.24 14.52
N LEU A 159 2.45 -9.71 14.01
CA LEU A 159 1.38 -10.29 14.84
C LEU A 159 1.83 -11.44 15.75
N ARG A 160 2.83 -12.21 15.33
CA ARG A 160 3.34 -13.39 16.06
C ARG A 160 4.76 -13.22 16.58
N ASN A 161 5.43 -12.14 16.19
CA ASN A 161 6.75 -11.78 16.65
C ASN A 161 6.85 -10.24 16.72
N PRO A 162 6.73 -9.66 17.92
CA PRO A 162 6.80 -8.21 18.11
C PRO A 162 8.14 -7.59 17.71
N ALA A 163 9.24 -8.36 17.62
CA ALA A 163 10.53 -7.86 17.16
C ALA A 163 10.65 -7.81 15.64
N PHE A 164 9.80 -8.57 14.92
CA PHE A 164 9.78 -8.53 13.46
C PHE A 164 9.20 -7.19 12.97
N ARG A 165 9.83 -6.59 11.96
CA ARG A 165 9.41 -5.32 11.35
C ARG A 165 8.92 -5.58 9.91
N PRO A 166 7.65 -6.00 9.73
CA PRO A 166 7.12 -6.43 8.43
C PRO A 166 6.97 -5.30 7.41
N LEU A 167 7.02 -4.04 7.86
CA LEU A 167 6.74 -2.86 7.05
C LEU A 167 8.01 -2.20 6.48
N ARG A 168 9.16 -2.88 6.57
CA ARG A 168 10.41 -2.42 5.96
C ARG A 168 10.30 -2.45 4.43
N SER A 169 10.60 -1.33 3.78
CA SER A 169 10.60 -1.19 2.32
C SER A 169 11.79 -0.36 1.84
N PRO A 170 12.36 -0.62 0.65
CA PRO A 170 13.47 0.18 0.10
C PRO A 170 13.05 1.60 -0.32
N VAL A 171 11.74 1.85 -0.49
CA VAL A 171 11.19 3.16 -0.85
C VAL A 171 9.99 3.45 0.04
N PRO A 172 9.83 4.69 0.56
CA PRO A 172 8.63 5.02 1.31
C PRO A 172 7.42 4.99 0.44
N LEU A 173 6.36 4.41 0.97
CA LEU A 173 5.10 4.32 0.27
C LEU A 173 3.93 4.18 1.22
N LEU A 174 2.75 4.49 0.68
CA LEU A 174 1.46 4.13 1.26
C LEU A 174 0.79 3.13 0.33
N ALA A 175 0.34 1.99 0.88
CA ALA A 175 -0.33 0.94 0.14
C ALA A 175 -1.83 0.95 0.43
N ILE A 176 -2.65 0.92 -0.63
CA ILE A 176 -4.11 0.87 -0.56
C ILE A 176 -4.57 -0.53 -0.97
N ARG A 177 -5.43 -1.16 -0.18
CA ARG A 177 -6.16 -2.38 -0.55
C ARG A 177 -7.52 -2.45 0.12
N HIS A 178 -8.35 -3.41 -0.28
CA HIS A 178 -9.53 -3.76 0.50
C HIS A 178 -9.16 -4.31 1.87
N MET A 179 -9.93 -3.91 2.89
CA MET A 179 -9.95 -4.57 4.18
C MET A 179 -10.46 -6.01 4.03
N ILE A 180 -9.83 -6.93 4.77
CA ILE A 180 -10.12 -8.36 4.83
C ILE A 180 -10.37 -8.81 6.27
N ALA A 181 -11.00 -9.97 6.46
CA ALA A 181 -11.38 -10.45 7.78
C ALA A 181 -10.18 -10.59 8.75
N SER A 182 -9.00 -10.97 8.25
CA SER A 182 -7.79 -11.12 9.08
C SER A 182 -7.16 -9.78 9.51
N ASP A 183 -7.75 -8.64 9.16
CA ASP A 183 -7.25 -7.31 9.56
C ASP A 183 -7.67 -6.91 10.97
N GLU A 184 -8.60 -7.64 11.60
CA GLU A 184 -9.12 -7.35 12.94
C GLU A 184 -8.03 -6.98 13.96
N PRO A 185 -6.89 -7.71 14.08
CA PRO A 185 -5.88 -7.38 15.09
C PRO A 185 -5.22 -6.01 14.88
N PHE A 186 -5.28 -5.43 13.68
CA PHE A 186 -4.75 -4.10 13.37
C PHE A 186 -5.77 -2.97 13.56
N LEU A 187 -7.02 -3.33 13.87
CA LEU A 187 -8.17 -2.42 13.94
C LEU A 187 -8.81 -2.41 15.34
N SER A 188 -8.75 -3.53 16.08
CA SER A 188 -9.39 -3.70 17.39
C SER A 188 -8.89 -2.72 18.48
N GLY A 189 -7.68 -2.18 18.32
CA GLY A 189 -7.09 -1.22 19.27
C GLY A 189 -7.67 0.21 19.23
N ASP A 190 -8.44 0.56 18.20
CA ASP A 190 -9.17 1.85 18.12
C ASP A 190 -10.66 1.58 17.90
N PRO A 191 -11.57 2.05 18.78
CA PRO A 191 -13.00 1.79 18.67
C PRO A 191 -13.61 2.16 17.32
N ARG A 192 -13.10 3.21 16.65
CA ARG A 192 -13.61 3.67 15.35
C ARG A 192 -13.19 2.73 14.23
N HIS A 193 -11.95 2.25 14.26
CA HIS A 193 -11.44 1.27 13.29
C HIS A 193 -12.12 -0.08 13.48
N HIS A 194 -12.34 -0.48 14.73
CA HIS A 194 -13.04 -1.72 15.05
C HIS A 194 -14.53 -1.68 14.67
N ALA A 195 -15.21 -0.56 14.90
CA ALA A 195 -16.60 -0.38 14.44
C ALA A 195 -16.71 -0.54 12.91
N ALA A 196 -15.82 0.10 12.14
CA ALA A 196 -15.79 -0.05 10.69
C ALA A 196 -15.48 -1.50 10.24
N TYR A 197 -14.68 -2.24 11.02
CA TYR A 197 -14.46 -3.67 10.81
C TYR A 197 -15.75 -4.48 11.06
N LEU A 198 -16.42 -4.26 12.19
CA LEU A 198 -17.64 -4.99 12.57
C LEU A 198 -18.82 -4.71 11.65
N GLU A 199 -18.98 -3.49 11.16
CA GLU A 199 -19.97 -3.16 10.11
C GLU A 199 -19.78 -4.03 8.86
N ARG A 200 -18.55 -4.50 8.63
CA ARG A 200 -18.16 -5.21 7.41
C ARG A 200 -18.06 -6.73 7.59
N PHE A 201 -17.65 -7.18 8.77
CA PHE A 201 -17.38 -8.60 9.05
C PHE A 201 -18.07 -9.12 10.32
N GLY A 202 -18.61 -8.25 11.17
CA GLY A 202 -19.26 -8.62 12.44
C GLY A 202 -20.67 -9.19 12.28
N GLY A 203 -21.26 -9.11 11.08
CA GLY A 203 -22.59 -9.64 10.76
C GLY A 203 -22.63 -11.15 10.46
N GLY A 204 -21.66 -11.93 10.92
CA GLY A 204 -21.79 -13.39 10.91
C GLY A 204 -22.90 -13.82 11.87
N ALA A 205 -24.09 -14.11 11.35
CA ALA A 205 -25.00 -15.01 12.03
C ALA A 205 -24.32 -16.38 12.18
N ALA A 206 -24.42 -16.93 13.40
CA ALA A 206 -24.41 -18.34 13.82
C ALA A 206 -23.62 -19.37 12.98
#